data_AF-A0A399WHR4-F1
#
_entry.id   AF-A0A399WHR4-F1
#
_cell.length_a   1.000
_cell.length_b   1.000
_cell.length_c   1.000
_cell.angle_alpha   90.00
_cell.angle_beta   90.00
_cell.angle_gamma   90.00
#
_symmetry.space_group_name_H-M   'P 1'
#
loop_
_entity.id
_entity.type
_entity.pdbx_description
1 polymer ?
#
loop_
_entity_poly.entity_id
_entity_poly.type
_entity_poly.pdbx_seq_one_letter_code
_entity_poly.pdbx_strand_id
1 'polypeptide(L)'
;MRKTGIFAGISLAVIGGTVTFFSGMPASKAADIDAKKLFMTHCKTCHGEDGHPTDLGLGLGAREFANAEWQAKTTDEQIIKQINNGTPEKMMPFKEKLTQDEIKALVSVIRSFGKK
;
A
#
# COMPACT_ATOMS: atom_id res chain seq x y z
N MET A 1 81.33 -1.51 -10.02
CA MET A 1 81.67 -0.30 -9.24
C MET A 1 80.48 0.10 -8.39
N ARG A 2 80.66 0.12 -7.05
CA ARG A 2 79.98 0.91 -5.97
C ARG A 2 78.60 1.52 -6.33
N LYS A 3 77.53 1.34 -5.54
CA LYS A 3 77.43 1.53 -4.08
C LYS A 3 76.25 0.77 -3.45
N THR A 4 76.55 0.16 -2.32
CA THR A 4 75.66 -0.22 -1.21
C THR A 4 75.22 0.99 -0.38
N GLY A 5 74.06 0.91 0.29
CA GLY A 5 73.59 1.85 1.33
C GLY A 5 72.16 1.52 1.79
N ILE A 6 71.95 0.61 2.74
CA ILE A 6 71.76 0.79 4.21
C ILE A 6 70.28 0.65 4.62
N PHE A 7 70.09 -0.26 5.59
CA PHE A 7 68.89 -0.63 6.31
C PHE A 7 68.44 0.44 7.34
N ALA A 8 67.13 0.56 7.54
CA ALA A 8 66.43 0.83 8.81
C ALA A 8 64.94 0.60 8.51
N GLY A 9 64.20 -0.36 9.08
CA GLY A 9 64.06 -0.69 10.49
C GLY A 9 62.73 -0.10 11.00
N ILE A 10 61.98 -0.86 11.82
CA ILE A 10 60.69 -0.57 12.50
C ILE A 10 59.50 -1.26 11.80
N SER A 11 59.18 -2.52 12.16
CA SER A 11 58.51 -3.01 13.38
C SER A 11 56.98 -2.89 13.35
N LEU A 12 56.37 -4.07 13.42
CA LEU A 12 55.06 -4.46 13.95
C LEU A 12 53.93 -3.41 13.96
N ALA A 13 52.85 -3.76 13.27
CA ALA A 13 51.54 -3.88 13.93
C ALA A 13 50.63 -4.82 13.12
N VAL A 14 50.49 -6.06 13.60
CA VAL A 14 49.32 -6.89 13.32
C VAL A 14 48.20 -6.37 14.22
N ILE A 15 47.14 -5.83 13.61
CA ILE A 15 45.84 -5.64 14.24
C ILE A 15 44.86 -6.07 13.14
N GLY A 16 44.24 -7.24 13.22
CA GLY A 16 43.30 -7.59 14.28
C GLY A 16 41.93 -7.05 13.84
N GLY A 17 41.05 -7.94 13.40
CA GLY A 17 39.94 -7.62 12.52
C GLY A 17 38.89 -6.67 13.10
N THR A 18 38.22 -5.96 12.21
CA THR A 18 36.78 -5.71 12.29
C THR A 18 36.24 -5.78 10.87
N VAL A 19 35.70 -6.94 10.49
CA VAL A 19 34.79 -7.03 9.34
C VAL A 19 33.54 -6.27 9.79
N THR A 20 33.46 -4.99 9.44
CA THR A 20 32.22 -4.23 9.59
C THR A 20 31.21 -4.86 8.64
N PHE A 21 30.43 -5.82 9.15
CA PHE A 21 29.19 -6.25 8.54
C PHE A 21 28.29 -5.01 8.49
N PHE A 22 28.39 -4.27 7.39
CA PHE A 22 27.38 -3.30 6.99
C PHE A 22 26.16 -4.11 6.58
N SER A 23 25.43 -4.61 7.57
CA SER A 23 24.07 -5.10 7.40
C SER A 23 23.21 -3.89 7.07
N GLY A 24 23.28 -3.46 5.81
CA GLY A 24 22.24 -2.66 5.20
C GLY A 24 20.98 -3.50 5.23
N MET A 25 20.16 -3.30 6.27
CA MET A 25 18.76 -3.69 6.23
C MET A 25 18.21 -3.13 4.92
N PRO A 26 17.67 -3.97 4.01
CA PRO A 26 16.87 -3.40 2.95
C PRO A 26 15.71 -2.73 3.67
N ALA A 27 15.69 -1.41 3.67
CA ALA A 27 14.47 -0.67 3.91
C ALA A 27 13.51 -1.21 2.86
N SER A 28 12.61 -2.11 3.28
CA SER A 28 11.52 -2.59 2.45
C SER A 28 10.87 -1.34 1.91
N LYS A 29 11.08 -1.05 0.62
CA LYS A 29 10.24 -0.08 -0.07
C LYS A 29 8.85 -0.63 0.10
N ALA A 30 8.06 -0.03 0.99
CA ALA A 30 6.63 -0.20 0.98
C ALA A 30 6.24 0.08 -0.47
N ALA A 31 5.81 -0.94 -1.20
CA ALA A 31 5.35 -0.76 -2.55
C ALA A 31 4.23 0.28 -2.47
N ASP A 32 4.36 1.39 -3.21
CA ASP A 32 3.32 2.42 -3.26
C ASP A 32 2.02 1.75 -3.70
N ILE A 33 1.04 1.69 -2.79
CA ILE A 33 -0.26 1.07 -3.08
C ILE A 33 -1.05 2.02 -3.98
N ASP A 34 -1.24 1.63 -5.23
CA ASP A 34 -2.10 2.36 -6.16
C ASP A 34 -3.58 2.05 -5.91
N ALA A 35 -4.14 2.75 -4.93
CA ALA A 35 -5.53 2.59 -4.51
C ALA A 35 -6.52 2.87 -5.65
N LYS A 36 -6.22 3.83 -6.54
CA LYS A 36 -7.09 4.16 -7.67
C LYS A 36 -7.12 3.01 -8.65
N LYS A 37 -5.96 2.42 -8.97
CA LYS A 37 -5.90 1.22 -9.82
C LYS A 37 -6.67 0.05 -9.21
N LEU A 38 -6.51 -0.20 -7.91
CA LEU A 38 -7.27 -1.24 -7.22
C LEU A 38 -8.78 -1.02 -7.34
N PHE A 39 -9.26 0.20 -7.14
CA PHE A 39 -10.67 0.55 -7.31
C PHE A 39 -11.15 0.32 -8.76
N MET A 40 -10.33 0.73 -9.74
CA MET A 40 -10.63 0.52 -11.16
C MET A 40 -10.60 -0.95 -11.58
N THR A 41 -9.84 -1.79 -10.90
CA THR A 41 -9.77 -3.23 -11.17
C THR A 41 -10.89 -4.01 -10.50
N HIS A 42 -11.24 -3.65 -9.26
CA HIS A 42 -12.08 -4.48 -8.41
C HIS A 42 -13.47 -3.91 -8.12
N CYS A 43 -13.65 -2.59 -8.18
CA CYS A 43 -14.84 -1.91 -7.67
C CYS A 43 -15.68 -1.23 -8.76
N LYS A 44 -15.03 -0.69 -9.81
CA LYS A 44 -15.69 0.16 -10.82
C LYS A 44 -16.91 -0.47 -11.50
N THR A 45 -16.90 -1.80 -11.66
CA THR A 45 -17.95 -2.51 -12.39
C THR A 45 -19.33 -2.32 -11.75
N CYS A 46 -19.38 -2.13 -10.43
CA CYS A 46 -20.61 -1.84 -9.70
C CYS A 46 -20.67 -0.39 -9.20
N HIS A 47 -19.54 0.20 -8.82
CA HIS A 47 -19.50 1.51 -8.16
C HIS A 47 -19.18 2.69 -9.09
N GLY A 48 -19.02 2.44 -10.40
CA GLY A 48 -18.60 3.43 -11.39
C GLY A 48 -17.15 3.88 -11.19
N GLU A 49 -16.64 4.66 -12.13
CA GLU A 49 -15.30 5.25 -12.05
C GLU A 49 -15.26 6.57 -11.28
N ASP A 50 -16.41 7.22 -11.18
CA ASP A 50 -16.63 8.55 -10.59
C ASP A 50 -17.39 8.50 -9.25
N GLY A 51 -17.66 7.29 -8.75
CA GLY A 51 -18.40 7.05 -7.51
C GLY A 51 -19.91 6.89 -7.69
N HIS A 52 -20.40 7.08 -8.93
CA HIS A 52 -21.79 6.85 -9.31
C HIS A 52 -21.98 5.35 -9.64
N PRO A 53 -22.87 4.62 -8.93
CA PRO A 53 -23.06 3.20 -9.18
C PRO A 53 -23.57 2.95 -10.60
N THR A 54 -23.08 1.90 -11.23
CA THR A 54 -23.54 1.44 -12.54
C THR A 54 -24.94 0.84 -12.44
N ASP A 55 -25.62 0.57 -13.56
CA ASP A 55 -26.93 -0.12 -13.57
C ASP A 55 -26.88 -1.46 -12.81
N LEU A 56 -25.77 -2.20 -12.93
CA LEU A 56 -25.53 -3.42 -12.16
C LEU A 56 -25.44 -3.12 -10.67
N GLY A 57 -24.64 -2.12 -10.28
CA GLY A 57 -24.52 -1.70 -8.89
C GLY A 57 -25.86 -1.27 -8.30
N LEU A 58 -26.61 -0.45 -9.02
CA LEU A 58 -27.95 0.01 -8.63
C LEU A 58 -28.91 -1.18 -8.44
N GLY A 59 -28.91 -2.15 -9.34
CA GLY A 59 -29.71 -3.37 -9.23
C GLY A 59 -29.36 -4.22 -7.99
N LEU A 60 -28.11 -4.16 -7.53
CA LEU A 60 -27.64 -4.83 -6.31
C LEU A 60 -27.80 -3.96 -5.04
N GLY A 61 -28.28 -2.72 -5.18
CA GLY A 61 -28.47 -1.77 -4.09
C GLY A 61 -27.20 -1.03 -3.66
N ALA A 62 -26.23 -0.90 -4.57
CA ALA A 62 -25.09 0.00 -4.38
C ALA A 62 -25.56 1.45 -4.27
N ARG A 63 -24.85 2.22 -3.45
CA ARG A 63 -25.18 3.61 -3.14
C ARG A 63 -24.25 4.55 -3.88
N GLU A 64 -24.69 5.79 -3.97
CA GLU A 64 -23.89 6.91 -4.45
C GLU A 64 -22.80 7.28 -3.45
N PHE A 65 -21.53 7.24 -3.86
CA PHE A 65 -20.43 7.67 -2.99
C PHE A 65 -20.28 9.19 -2.93
N ALA A 66 -20.78 9.94 -3.92
CA ALA A 66 -20.83 11.41 -3.85
C ALA A 66 -21.89 11.95 -2.87
N ASN A 67 -22.70 11.09 -2.24
CA ASN A 67 -23.73 11.53 -1.30
C ASN A 67 -23.12 12.02 0.03
N ALA A 68 -23.24 13.32 0.30
CA ALA A 68 -22.65 13.97 1.48
C ALA A 68 -23.18 13.43 2.81
N GLU A 69 -24.48 13.10 2.90
CA GLU A 69 -25.08 12.55 4.12
C GLU A 69 -24.52 11.16 4.43
N TRP A 70 -24.38 10.32 3.41
CA TRP A 70 -23.78 9.00 3.53
C TRP A 70 -22.30 9.09 3.95
N GLN A 71 -21.54 10.01 3.32
CA GLN A 71 -20.14 10.25 3.68
C GLN A 71 -19.99 10.69 5.14
N ALA A 72 -20.85 11.59 5.62
CA ALA A 72 -20.81 12.08 6.99
C ALA A 72 -21.20 11.02 8.04
N LYS A 73 -22.13 10.12 7.71
CA LYS A 73 -22.64 9.10 8.64
C LYS A 73 -21.83 7.81 8.65
N THR A 74 -21.14 7.51 7.55
CA THR A 74 -20.37 6.26 7.41
C THR A 74 -18.96 6.48 7.93
N THR A 75 -18.43 5.57 8.75
CA THR A 75 -17.05 5.62 9.25
C THR A 75 -16.09 4.85 8.34
N ASP A 76 -14.79 5.12 8.46
CA ASP A 76 -13.78 4.43 7.66
C ASP A 76 -13.72 2.93 8.00
N GLU A 77 -13.95 2.57 9.27
CA GLU A 77 -14.02 1.18 9.73
C GLU A 77 -15.22 0.45 9.12
N GLN A 78 -16.36 1.14 8.95
CA GLN A 78 -17.52 0.57 8.28
C GLN A 78 -17.23 0.28 6.80
N ILE A 79 -16.53 1.18 6.12
CA ILE A 79 -16.08 0.97 4.73
C ILE A 79 -15.12 -0.22 4.65
N ILE A 80 -14.11 -0.28 5.52
CA ILE A 80 -13.15 -1.39 5.59
C ILE A 80 -13.87 -2.71 5.85
N LYS A 81 -14.82 -2.73 6.80
CA LYS A 81 -15.60 -3.92 7.14
C LYS A 81 -16.45 -4.39 5.96
N GLN A 82 -17.04 -3.45 5.22
CA GLN A 82 -17.83 -3.73 4.03
C GLN A 82 -16.97 -4.31 2.91
N ILE A 83 -15.77 -3.76 2.66
CA ILE A 83 -14.85 -4.31 1.66
C ILE A 83 -14.39 -5.71 2.06
N ASN A 84 -14.05 -5.92 3.34
CA ASN A 84 -13.61 -7.21 3.84
C ASN A 84 -14.67 -8.31 3.69
N ASN A 85 -15.90 -8.03 4.14
CA ASN A 85 -16.95 -9.06 4.28
C ASN A 85 -17.96 -9.07 3.13
N GLY A 86 -18.05 -7.99 2.37
CA GLY A 86 -19.09 -7.81 1.37
C GLY A 86 -20.50 -7.82 1.98
N THR A 87 -21.48 -8.13 1.15
CA THR A 87 -22.87 -8.38 1.54
C THR A 87 -23.38 -9.55 0.70
N PRO A 88 -23.93 -10.60 1.32
CA PRO A 88 -24.44 -11.76 0.59
C PRO A 88 -25.34 -11.35 -0.57
N GLU A 89 -25.14 -11.99 -1.72
CA GLU A 89 -25.88 -11.75 -2.97
C GLU A 89 -25.73 -10.35 -3.59
N LYS A 90 -24.95 -9.44 -2.99
CA LYS A 90 -24.80 -8.04 -3.46
C LYS A 90 -23.35 -7.66 -3.75
N MET A 91 -22.45 -7.93 -2.80
CA MET A 91 -21.05 -7.57 -2.90
C MET A 91 -20.20 -8.72 -2.39
N MET A 92 -19.25 -9.18 -3.20
CA MET A 92 -18.32 -10.23 -2.79
C MET A 92 -17.37 -9.73 -1.69
N PRO A 93 -16.95 -10.59 -0.76
CA PRO A 93 -15.88 -10.26 0.19
C PRO A 93 -14.54 -10.12 -0.53
N PHE A 94 -13.73 -9.15 -0.11
CA PHE A 94 -12.37 -8.94 -0.63
C PHE A 94 -11.25 -9.29 0.35
N LYS A 95 -11.57 -9.71 1.59
CA LYS A 95 -10.57 -10.07 2.61
C LYS A 95 -9.55 -11.14 2.18
N GLU A 96 -9.92 -12.00 1.23
CA GLU A 96 -9.04 -13.06 0.69
C GLU A 96 -8.36 -12.66 -0.63
N LYS A 97 -8.75 -11.53 -1.21
CA LYS A 97 -8.25 -11.05 -2.52
C LYS A 97 -7.31 -9.85 -2.38
N LEU A 98 -7.48 -9.06 -1.33
CA LEU A 98 -6.73 -7.85 -1.05
C LEU A 98 -6.12 -7.92 0.34
N THR A 99 -4.92 -7.39 0.49
CA THR A 99 -4.28 -7.20 1.78
C THR A 99 -5.00 -6.12 2.59
N GLN A 100 -4.81 -6.11 3.91
CA GLN A 100 -5.44 -5.09 4.77
C GLN A 100 -4.97 -3.67 4.43
N ASP A 101 -3.74 -3.50 3.97
CA ASP A 101 -3.22 -2.19 3.60
C ASP A 101 -3.83 -1.70 2.27
N GLU A 102 -4.06 -2.60 1.31
CA GLU A 102 -4.81 -2.30 0.08
C GLU A 102 -6.26 -1.91 0.37
N ILE A 103 -6.93 -2.62 1.28
CA ILE A 103 -8.30 -2.31 1.69
C ILE A 103 -8.38 -0.95 2.39
N LYS A 104 -7.42 -0.63 3.27
CA LYS A 104 -7.33 0.71 3.88
C LYS A 104 -7.07 1.78 2.84
N ALA A 105 -6.21 1.52 1.86
CA ALA A 105 -5.93 2.48 0.80
C ALA A 105 -7.18 2.79 -0.05
N LEU A 106 -8.05 1.80 -0.30
CA LEU A 106 -9.32 1.99 -1.01
C LEU A 106 -10.28 2.97 -0.30
N VAL A 107 -10.22 3.09 1.03
CA VAL A 107 -11.04 4.06 1.78
C VAL A 107 -10.78 5.48 1.28
N SER A 108 -9.51 5.82 1.03
CA SER A 108 -9.14 7.16 0.54
C SER A 108 -9.78 7.48 -0.81
N VAL A 109 -9.90 6.48 -1.70
CA VAL A 109 -10.58 6.64 -3.00
C VAL A 109 -12.07 6.86 -2.79
N ILE A 110 -12.71 6.05 -1.96
CA ILE A 110 -14.15 6.17 -1.67
C ILE A 110 -14.49 7.53 -1.05
N ARG A 111 -13.65 8.04 -0.13
CA ARG A 111 -13.82 9.37 0.46
C ARG A 111 -13.59 10.50 -0.53
N SER A 112 -12.75 10.30 -1.54
CA SER A 112 -12.47 11.34 -2.55
C SER A 112 -13.71 11.73 -3.37
N PHE A 113 -14.66 10.81 -3.56
CA PHE A 113 -15.92 11.09 -4.26
C PHE A 113 -16.84 12.06 -3.52
N GLY A 114 -16.75 12.11 -2.18
CA GLY A 114 -17.54 13.02 -1.34
C GLY A 114 -16.99 14.43 -1.21
N LYS A 115 -15.79 14.72 -1.75
CA LYS A 115 -15.11 16.02 -1.61
C LYS A 115 -15.37 16.99 -2.77
N LYS A 116 -16.43 16.78 -3.54
CA LYS A 116 -16.81 17.67 -4.66
C LYS A 116 -17.67 18.84 -4.18
#